data_AF-A0A1Q3FV98-F1
#
_entry.id   AF-A0A1Q3FV98-F1
#
_cell.length_a   1.000
_cell.length_b   1.000
_cell.length_c   1.000
_cell.angle_alpha   90.00
_cell.angle_beta   90.00
_cell.angle_gamma   90.00
#
_symmetry.space_group_name_H-M   'P 1'
#
loop_
_entity.id
_entity.type
_entity.pdbx_description
1 polymer ?
#
loop_
_entity_poly.entity_id
_entity_poly.type
_entity_poly.pdbx_seq_one_letter_code
_entity_poly.pdbx_strand_id
1 'polypeptide(L)'
;TKMATKTLRRLLTEIKHITPETHANDSLAAKYITAQFRQFETTEQQHCRAKEEMQFAANTYLCYLESVRKLKELNATYSGRGERSIRETADMVGFKLPHDPK
;
A
#
# COMPACT_ATOMS: atom_id res chain seq x y z
N THR A 1 7.45 -7.52 19.93
CA THR A 1 6.16 -6.79 19.92
C THR A 1 6.19 -5.53 19.03
N LYS A 2 7.24 -4.68 19.06
CA LYS A 2 7.31 -3.45 18.24
C LYS A 2 7.13 -3.64 16.71
N MET A 3 7.66 -4.71 16.10
CA MET A 3 7.53 -4.94 14.65
C MET A 3 6.09 -5.22 14.18
N ALA A 4 5.34 -6.03 14.93
CA ALA A 4 3.94 -6.34 14.60
C ALA A 4 3.08 -5.07 14.57
N THR A 5 3.31 -4.15 15.50
CA THR A 5 2.62 -2.84 15.52
C THR A 5 2.97 -1.95 14.32
N LYS A 6 4.19 -2.08 13.76
CA LYS A 6 4.60 -1.33 12.55
C LYS A 6 3.89 -1.85 11.31
N THR A 7 3.82 -3.19 11.13
CA THR A 7 3.11 -3.80 10.01
C THR A 7 1.62 -3.49 10.06
N LEU A 8 0.99 -3.59 11.24
CA LEU A 8 -0.41 -3.21 11.44
C LEU A 8 -0.68 -1.76 11.04
N ARG A 9 0.15 -0.81 11.49
CA ARG A 9 0.00 0.61 11.12
C ARG A 9 0.08 0.82 9.61
N ARG A 10 1.05 0.20 8.94
CA ARG A 10 1.21 0.31 7.49
C ARG A 10 0.01 -0.27 6.74
N LEU A 11 -0.50 -1.42 7.16
CA LEU A 11 -1.71 -2.03 6.59
C LEU A 11 -2.92 -1.10 6.72
N LEU A 12 -3.10 -0.48 7.90
CA LEU A 12 -4.18 0.48 8.10
C LEU A 12 -4.00 1.73 7.22
N THR A 13 -2.78 2.21 7.00
CA THR A 13 -2.51 3.30 6.06
C THR A 13 -2.86 2.94 4.62
N GLU A 14 -2.49 1.74 4.16
CA GLU A 14 -2.85 1.29 2.81
C GLU A 14 -4.37 1.13 2.64
N ILE A 15 -5.09 0.66 3.66
CA ILE A 15 -6.55 0.61 3.65
C ILE A 15 -7.18 1.99 3.56
N LYS A 16 -6.58 3.00 4.22
CA LYS A 16 -7.02 4.40 4.11
C LYS A 16 -6.85 4.97 2.71
N HIS A 17 -5.81 4.56 1.97
CA HIS A 17 -5.64 4.98 0.58
C HIS A 17 -6.69 4.39 -0.38
N ILE A 18 -7.36 3.30 0.01
CA ILE A 18 -8.36 2.61 -0.79
C ILE A 18 -9.78 2.99 -0.36
N THR A 19 -9.98 3.28 0.92
CA THR A 19 -11.31 3.57 1.50
C THR A 19 -11.56 5.08 1.46
N PRO A 20 -12.69 5.56 0.93
CA PRO A 20 -13.03 6.99 0.99
C PRO A 20 -13.07 7.49 2.44
N GLU A 21 -12.58 8.73 2.65
CA GLU A 21 -12.25 9.31 3.96
C GLU A 21 -13.38 9.25 5.00
N THR A 22 -14.63 9.20 4.56
CA THR A 22 -15.82 9.26 5.41
C THR A 22 -15.95 8.05 6.36
N HIS A 23 -15.31 6.90 6.06
CA HIS A 23 -15.45 5.67 6.85
C HIS A 23 -14.14 4.89 7.09
N ALA A 24 -12.99 5.55 7.01
CA ALA A 24 -11.69 4.89 7.18
C ALA A 24 -11.54 4.09 8.49
N ASN A 25 -12.06 4.62 9.60
CA ASN A 25 -12.08 3.93 10.90
C ASN A 25 -13.21 2.88 11.02
N ASP A 26 -14.20 2.94 10.12
CA ASP A 26 -15.37 2.07 10.10
C ASP A 26 -15.27 0.93 9.07
N SER A 27 -14.19 0.93 8.28
CA SER A 27 -13.87 -0.12 7.33
C SER A 27 -13.87 -1.49 8.02
N LEU A 28 -14.72 -2.39 7.54
CA LEU A 28 -14.80 -3.77 8.01
C LEU A 28 -13.42 -4.45 7.96
N ALA A 29 -12.62 -4.14 6.93
CA ALA A 29 -11.26 -4.65 6.79
C ALA A 29 -10.33 -4.15 7.90
N ALA A 30 -10.39 -2.86 8.26
CA ALA A 30 -9.59 -2.30 9.34
C ALA A 30 -9.93 -2.92 10.70
N LYS A 31 -11.23 -3.11 10.99
CA LYS A 31 -11.71 -3.78 12.22
C LYS A 31 -11.30 -5.25 12.28
N TYR A 32 -11.43 -5.97 11.17
CA TYR A 32 -11.03 -7.37 11.08
C TYR A 32 -9.52 -7.54 11.32
N ILE A 33 -8.68 -6.75 10.66
CA ILE A 33 -7.22 -6.85 10.81
C ILE A 33 -6.79 -6.51 12.23
N THR A 34 -7.36 -5.48 12.85
CA THR A 34 -7.05 -5.17 14.25
C THR A 34 -7.49 -6.28 15.21
N ALA A 35 -8.65 -6.91 14.98
CA ALA A 35 -9.09 -8.05 15.78
C ALA A 35 -8.15 -9.26 15.63
N GLN A 36 -7.73 -9.58 14.40
CA GLN A 36 -6.77 -10.66 14.14
C GLN A 36 -5.43 -10.40 14.84
N PHE A 37 -4.88 -9.18 14.72
CA PHE A 37 -3.62 -8.84 15.39
C PHE A 37 -3.68 -8.99 16.91
N ARG A 38 -4.82 -8.66 17.54
CA ARG A 38 -5.02 -8.85 18.98
C ARG A 38 -5.14 -10.32 19.36
N GLN A 39 -5.87 -11.11 18.57
CA GLN A 39 -6.07 -12.54 18.83
C GLN A 39 -4.75 -13.32 18.86
N PHE A 40 -3.83 -13.01 17.95
CA PHE A 40 -2.52 -13.65 17.85
C PHE A 40 -1.44 -12.99 18.74
N GLU A 41 -1.78 -11.97 19.54
CA GLU A 41 -0.86 -11.34 20.50
C GLU A 41 -0.81 -12.09 21.84
N THR A 42 -1.94 -12.66 22.29
CA THR A 42 -2.12 -13.21 23.65
C THR A 42 -2.06 -14.74 23.74
N THR A 43 -1.85 -15.43 22.63
CA THR A 43 -1.90 -16.90 22.62
C THR A 43 -0.53 -17.47 23.02
N GLU A 44 -0.42 -18.11 24.19
CA GLU A 44 0.87 -18.42 24.83
C GLU A 44 1.34 -19.89 24.81
N GLN A 45 0.51 -20.89 24.51
CA GLN A 45 0.87 -22.29 24.84
C GLN A 45 1.32 -23.20 23.67
N GLN A 46 1.13 -22.82 22.40
CA GLN A 46 1.63 -23.54 21.21
C GLN A 46 2.10 -22.62 20.04
N HIS A 47 2.35 -21.33 20.34
CA HIS A 47 2.03 -20.22 19.41
C HIS A 47 3.18 -19.39 18.82
N CYS A 48 4.45 -19.80 18.93
CA CYS A 48 5.52 -19.10 18.17
C CYS A 48 5.23 -19.13 16.67
N ARG A 49 4.84 -20.30 16.14
CA ARG A 49 4.51 -20.48 14.73
C ARG A 49 3.29 -19.68 14.28
N ALA A 50 2.20 -19.67 15.06
CA ALA A 50 0.98 -18.94 14.71
C ALA A 50 1.21 -17.42 14.61
N LYS A 51 2.03 -16.87 15.52
CA LYS A 51 2.41 -15.45 15.49
C LYS A 51 3.28 -15.11 14.29
N GLU A 52 4.23 -15.98 13.96
CA GLU A 52 5.08 -15.85 12.78
C GLU A 52 4.28 -15.96 11.47
N GLU A 53 3.35 -16.91 11.39
CA GLU A 53 2.44 -17.08 10.25
C GLU A 53 1.54 -15.85 10.06
N MET A 54 0.99 -15.28 11.14
CA MET A 54 0.21 -14.05 11.07
C MET A 54 1.07 -12.88 10.59
N GLN A 55 2.29 -12.74 11.11
CA GLN A 55 3.21 -11.70 10.69
C GLN A 55 3.62 -11.85 9.21
N PHE A 56 3.83 -13.09 8.74
CA PHE A 56 4.11 -13.40 7.36
C PHE A 56 2.93 -13.03 6.46
N ALA A 57 1.72 -13.48 6.80
CA ALA A 57 0.51 -13.14 6.07
C ALA A 57 0.29 -11.63 6.00
N ALA A 58 0.46 -10.92 7.12
CA ALA A 58 0.34 -9.46 7.17
C ALA A 58 1.36 -8.76 6.26
N ASN A 59 2.61 -9.23 6.22
CA ASN A 59 3.64 -8.68 5.33
C ASN A 59 3.32 -8.96 3.85
N THR A 60 2.82 -10.16 3.53
CA THR A 60 2.40 -10.52 2.17
C THR A 60 1.27 -9.61 1.68
N TYR A 61 0.22 -9.43 2.49
CA TYR A 61 -0.88 -8.53 2.14
C TYR A 61 -0.43 -7.08 2.05
N LEU A 62 0.46 -6.64 2.94
CA LEU A 62 1.02 -5.29 2.86
C LEU A 62 1.77 -5.07 1.55
N CYS A 63 2.64 -6.00 1.16
CA CYS A 63 3.37 -5.96 -0.09
C CYS A 63 2.41 -5.91 -1.29
N TYR A 64 1.36 -6.72 -1.27
CA TYR A 64 0.35 -6.75 -2.32
C TYR A 64 -0.36 -5.40 -2.47
N LEU A 65 -0.88 -4.84 -1.37
CA LEU A 65 -1.60 -3.56 -1.38
C LEU A 65 -0.70 -2.42 -1.87
N GLU A 66 0.52 -2.33 -1.34
CA GLU A 66 1.51 -1.33 -1.77
C GLU A 66 1.84 -1.45 -3.26
N SER A 67 2.02 -2.68 -3.75
CA SER A 67 2.32 -2.94 -5.16
C SER A 67 1.16 -2.56 -6.06
N VAL A 68 -0.08 -2.86 -5.67
CA VAL A 68 -1.28 -2.47 -6.42
C VAL A 68 -1.42 -0.95 -6.47
N ARG A 69 -1.16 -0.24 -5.37
CA ARG A 69 -1.19 1.23 -5.34
C ARG A 69 -0.15 1.83 -6.28
N LYS A 70 1.10 1.35 -6.21
CA LYS A 70 2.19 1.79 -7.10
C LYS A 70 1.91 1.45 -8.56
N LEU A 71 1.31 0.29 -8.83
CA LEU A 71 0.91 -0.09 -10.18
C LEU A 71 -0.14 0.87 -10.74
N LYS A 72 -1.13 1.29 -9.93
CA LYS A 72 -2.12 2.29 -10.36
C LYS A 72 -1.47 3.64 -10.67
N GLU A 73 -0.52 4.07 -9.86
CA GLU A 73 0.25 5.29 -10.08
C GLU A 73 1.07 5.20 -11.39
N LEU A 74 1.78 4.09 -11.59
CA LEU A 74 2.53 3.82 -12.81
C LEU A 74 1.62 3.80 -14.04
N ASN A 75 0.47 3.13 -13.94
CA ASN A 75 -0.52 3.05 -15.01
C ASN A 75 -1.11 4.44 -15.31
N ALA A 76 -1.37 5.27 -14.30
CA ALA A 76 -1.86 6.63 -14.49
C ALA A 76 -0.84 7.54 -15.20
N THR A 77 0.46 7.35 -14.92
CA THR A 77 1.56 8.11 -15.51
C THR A 77 1.89 7.62 -16.91
N TYR A 78 2.02 6.31 -17.12
CA TYR A 78 2.61 5.76 -18.35
C TYR A 78 1.58 5.19 -19.33
N SER A 79 0.41 4.73 -18.87
CA SER A 79 -0.56 4.15 -19.79
C SER A 79 -1.26 5.21 -20.64
N GLY A 80 -1.47 4.85 -21.90
CA GLY A 80 -1.93 5.75 -22.95
C GLY A 80 -3.24 6.42 -22.59
N ARG A 81 -3.19 7.72 -22.28
CA ARG A 81 -4.37 8.60 -22.22
C ARG A 81 -4.79 9.10 -23.63
N GLY A 82 -4.36 8.41 -24.68
CA GLY A 82 -4.39 8.90 -26.06
C GLY A 82 -3.00 9.43 -26.50
N GLU A 83 -2.97 10.19 -27.59
CA GLU A 83 -1.76 10.87 -28.05
C GLU A 83 -1.37 11.98 -27.06
N ARG A 84 -0.12 11.91 -26.56
CA ARG A 84 0.46 12.96 -25.71
C ARG A 84 1.22 13.96 -26.58
N SER A 85 1.29 15.20 -26.14
CA SER A 85 2.13 16.20 -26.81
C SER A 85 3.62 15.85 -26.69
N ILE A 86 4.43 16.43 -27.59
CA ILE A 86 5.88 16.26 -27.60
C ILE A 86 6.50 16.73 -26.29
N ARG A 87 6.00 17.85 -25.73
CA ARG A 87 6.44 18.39 -24.44
C ARG A 87 6.14 17.45 -23.29
N GLU A 88 4.90 17.00 -23.15
CA GLU A 88 4.50 16.07 -22.09
C GLU A 88 5.29 14.77 -22.14
N THR A 89 5.59 14.29 -23.35
CA THR A 89 6.41 13.09 -23.55
C THR A 89 7.86 13.34 -23.13
N ALA A 90 8.45 14.47 -23.52
CA ALA A 90 9.80 14.86 -23.13
C ALA A 90 9.92 14.98 -21.60
N ASP A 91 9.02 15.71 -20.95
CA ASP A 91 9.01 15.91 -19.51
C ASP A 91 8.85 14.57 -18.74
N MET A 92 7.99 13.68 -19.23
CA MET A 92 7.73 12.37 -18.61
C MET A 92 8.97 11.47 -18.56
N VAL A 93 9.86 11.58 -19.54
CA VAL A 93 11.09 10.78 -19.62
C VAL A 93 12.31 11.55 -19.14
N GLY A 94 12.15 12.81 -18.72
CA GLY A 94 13.24 13.66 -18.23
C GLY A 94 14.06 14.37 -19.31
N PHE A 95 13.52 14.55 -20.52
CA PHE A 95 14.11 15.37 -21.57
C PHE A 95 13.60 16.80 -21.54
N LYS A 96 14.46 17.74 -21.95
CA LYS A 96 14.09 19.13 -22.23
C LYS A 96 13.89 19.33 -23.74
N LEU A 97 13.03 20.26 -24.12
CA LEU A 97 12.90 20.68 -25.52
C LEU A 97 14.09 21.56 -25.93
N PRO A 98 14.42 21.63 -27.24
CA PRO A 98 15.50 22.47 -27.75
C PRO A 98 15.37 23.97 -27.43
N HIS A 99 14.17 24.42 -27.08
CA HIS A 99 13.86 25.82 -26.73
C HIS A 99 13.80 26.07 -25.21
N ASP A 100 13.94 25.04 -24.38
CA ASP A 100 13.93 25.22 -22.93
C ASP A 100 15.27 25.77 -22.45
N PRO A 101 15.28 26.62 -21.39
CA PRO A 101 16.50 27.14 -20.82
C PRO A 101 17.39 26.00 -20.29
N LYS A 102 18.69 26.13 -20.52
CA LYS A 102 19.70 25.16 -20.07
C LYS A 102 19.70 25.03 -18.56
#